data_AF-A0A0N1DWG9-F1
#
_entry.id   AF-A0A0N1DWG9-F1
#
_cell.length_a   1.000
_cell.length_b   1.000
_cell.length_c   1.000
_cell.angle_alpha   90.00
_cell.angle_beta   90.00
_cell.angle_gamma   90.00
#
_symmetry.space_group_name_H-M   'P 1'
#
loop_
_entity.id
_entity.type
_entity.pdbx_description
1 polymer ?
#
loop_
_entity_poly.entity_id
_entity_poly.type
_entity_poly.pdbx_seq_one_letter_code
_entity_poly.pdbx_strand_id
1 'polypeptide(L)'
;MLKREKESLEKGSEFLRAPQPSQDQQGYLANLMKGYSKLLIDDPVTPFREENLQDIANNVKYGVLEALNGTWVSYNANYNKNIDRPSLGSGIHTTIMPSPGTNPSTVPGKFSFDTEEYIEKLTFEIVPGGVRNRGGATELFCGAVKYDQTIKSVNKVEGNPGLQYAGIHEENGMYLWLSDVYNYAATEETIKRDRGIHAFSEDDFEKYGYKGEYRNEPLVEVKDEHGHSSYILLSELKEGQQYYEIIPAQEIKPMDGIKGPYFIPDYSISRSGVIPHGSTITVLGDITPESKDNEVYYLREGAPQFPTGLATWNPPHLAISPTMGGAGGPINLDEPAPAWVHETLTDKTDPGSNKIYTQRILADELYPYCVRPDMRLRDTLSGQNVTNYVLVQLSSKMQTGAQGGILNVPFVNRFVPTVEIDFNLWIETVIEDGKEILQLQYEQIIFFEFDFGNDGGTTSWPHIQVNTLRKIEDIPADQRKIIEQEFFNAPPAMNMTTTAAVSERIANPPSGCPYHKE
;
A
#
# COMPACT_ATOMS: atom_id res chain seq x y z
N MET A 1 -6.61 -4.62 -11.61
CA MET A 1 -6.19 -6.03 -11.42
C MET A 1 -5.31 -6.62 -12.54
N LEU A 2 -4.21 -7.25 -12.14
CA LEU A 2 -3.37 -8.15 -12.94
C LEU A 2 -3.73 -9.61 -12.70
N LYS A 3 -3.66 -10.41 -13.76
CA LYS A 3 -3.75 -11.88 -13.77
C LYS A 3 -2.44 -12.49 -14.27
N ARG A 4 -2.27 -13.79 -14.05
CA ARG A 4 -1.20 -14.56 -14.68
C ARG A 4 -1.54 -14.84 -16.15
N GLU A 5 -0.54 -14.80 -17.03
CA GLU A 5 -0.68 -15.40 -18.36
C GLU A 5 -0.86 -16.92 -18.23
N LYS A 6 -1.88 -17.48 -18.90
CA LYS A 6 -2.08 -18.93 -18.90
C LYS A 6 -0.89 -19.60 -19.56
N GLU A 7 -0.16 -20.41 -18.79
CA GLU A 7 0.58 -21.51 -19.40
C GLU A 7 -0.46 -22.44 -20.04
N SER A 8 -0.32 -22.71 -21.33
CA SER A 8 -1.17 -23.68 -22.02
C SER A 8 -1.21 -24.99 -21.22
N LEU A 9 -2.41 -25.43 -20.84
CA LEU A 9 -2.65 -26.66 -20.05
C LEU A 9 -2.04 -27.94 -20.66
N GLU A 10 -1.54 -27.90 -21.90
CA GLU A 10 -0.84 -29.02 -22.55
C GLU A 10 0.56 -29.33 -21.98
N LYS A 11 1.14 -28.48 -21.12
CA LYS A 11 2.46 -28.73 -20.49
C LYS A 11 2.38 -29.03 -18.98
N GLY A 12 1.24 -29.53 -18.52
CA GLY A 12 0.94 -29.81 -17.12
C GLY A 12 1.72 -30.93 -16.43
N SER A 13 2.95 -31.27 -16.85
CA SER A 13 3.75 -32.30 -16.18
C SER A 13 5.27 -32.09 -16.12
N GLU A 14 5.83 -30.98 -16.60
CA GLU A 14 7.31 -30.83 -16.66
C GLU A 14 7.96 -29.71 -15.85
N PHE A 15 7.20 -28.86 -15.13
CA PHE A 15 7.81 -27.80 -14.28
C PHE A 15 7.56 -27.97 -12.78
N LEU A 16 7.73 -29.22 -12.28
CA LEU A 16 7.89 -29.50 -10.83
C LEU A 16 9.32 -29.23 -10.31
N ARG A 17 10.04 -28.32 -10.94
CA ARG A 17 11.31 -27.82 -10.42
C ARG A 17 11.21 -26.31 -10.35
N ALA A 18 11.47 -25.76 -9.16
CA ALA A 18 11.87 -24.37 -9.02
C ALA A 18 12.82 -24.05 -10.18
N PRO A 19 12.64 -22.92 -10.89
CA PRO A 19 13.59 -22.56 -11.92
C PRO A 19 14.96 -22.45 -11.24
N GLN A 20 15.84 -23.40 -11.55
CA GLN A 20 17.27 -23.13 -11.54
C GLN A 20 17.43 -21.83 -12.34
N PRO A 21 18.22 -20.86 -11.87
CA PRO A 21 18.45 -19.64 -12.63
C PRO A 21 19.00 -20.04 -13.99
N SER A 22 18.14 -20.01 -15.01
CA SER A 22 18.57 -20.12 -16.38
C SER A 22 19.43 -18.89 -16.65
N GLN A 23 20.49 -19.08 -17.44
CA GLN A 23 21.28 -18.00 -18.01
C GLN A 23 20.47 -17.23 -19.08
N ASP A 24 19.22 -16.88 -18.78
CA ASP A 24 18.49 -15.90 -19.57
C ASP A 24 19.03 -14.53 -19.15
N GLN A 25 19.51 -13.76 -20.13
CA GLN A 25 20.07 -12.41 -19.98
C GLN A 25 19.04 -11.36 -19.50
N GLN A 26 17.89 -11.79 -18.98
CA GLN A 26 16.83 -10.92 -18.47
C GLN A 26 16.92 -10.90 -16.94
N GLY A 27 17.01 -9.70 -16.35
CA GLY A 27 17.15 -9.50 -14.91
C GLY A 27 15.99 -10.03 -14.07
N TYR A 28 16.18 -10.11 -12.75
CA TYR A 28 15.22 -10.71 -11.80
C TYR A 28 13.81 -10.13 -11.94
N LEU A 29 13.69 -8.80 -11.94
CA LEU A 29 12.39 -8.13 -12.01
C LEU A 29 11.70 -8.36 -13.36
N ALA A 30 12.47 -8.44 -14.46
CA ALA A 30 11.93 -8.74 -15.78
C ALA A 30 11.35 -10.15 -15.86
N ASN A 31 12.04 -11.14 -15.29
CA ASN A 31 11.55 -12.51 -15.20
C ASN A 31 10.28 -12.61 -14.35
N LEU A 32 10.23 -11.89 -13.22
CA LEU A 32 9.06 -11.85 -12.34
C LEU A 32 7.83 -11.27 -13.06
N MET A 33 8.01 -10.17 -13.80
CA MET A 33 6.90 -9.45 -14.43
C MET A 33 6.40 -10.07 -15.73
N LYS A 34 7.20 -10.89 -16.42
CA LYS A 34 6.81 -11.60 -17.66
C LYS A 34 5.56 -12.48 -17.50
N GLY A 35 5.27 -12.94 -16.29
CA GLY A 35 4.14 -13.82 -16.01
C GLY A 35 2.78 -13.14 -15.89
N TYR A 36 2.68 -11.80 -15.99
CA TYR A 36 1.48 -11.05 -15.62
C TYR A 36 0.92 -10.19 -16.75
N SER A 37 -0.40 -10.19 -16.90
CA SER A 37 -1.16 -9.36 -17.84
C SER A 37 -2.44 -8.79 -17.20
N LYS A 38 -3.08 -7.81 -17.83
CA LYS A 38 -4.33 -7.24 -17.32
C LYS A 38 -5.46 -8.27 -17.32
N LEU A 39 -6.22 -8.34 -16.22
CA LEU A 39 -7.45 -9.12 -16.18
C LEU A 39 -8.57 -8.38 -16.94
N LEU A 40 -9.23 -9.08 -17.85
CA LEU A 40 -10.33 -8.59 -18.68
C LEU A 40 -11.64 -9.30 -18.32
N ILE A 41 -12.78 -8.66 -18.61
CA ILE A 41 -14.11 -9.23 -18.33
C ILE A 41 -14.38 -10.52 -19.10
N ASP A 42 -13.78 -10.66 -20.29
CA ASP A 42 -13.93 -11.85 -21.14
C ASP A 42 -12.96 -12.97 -20.74
N ASP A 43 -12.13 -12.75 -19.72
CA ASP A 43 -11.23 -13.79 -19.26
C ASP A 43 -11.99 -14.93 -18.59
N PRO A 44 -11.65 -16.19 -18.92
CA PRO A 44 -12.32 -17.35 -18.34
C PRO A 44 -12.06 -17.44 -16.83
N VAL A 45 -13.13 -17.52 -16.06
CA VAL A 45 -13.06 -17.71 -14.60
C VAL A 45 -12.70 -19.15 -14.28
N THR A 46 -11.77 -19.33 -13.35
CA THR A 46 -11.32 -20.66 -12.93
C THR A 46 -12.31 -21.26 -11.93
N PRO A 47 -12.84 -22.47 -12.14
CA PRO A 47 -13.69 -23.11 -11.13
C PRO A 47 -12.86 -23.54 -9.93
N PHE A 48 -13.35 -23.25 -8.73
CA PHE A 48 -12.84 -23.81 -7.48
C PHE A 48 -13.38 -25.22 -7.28
N ARG A 49 -12.52 -26.12 -6.81
CA ARG A 49 -12.88 -27.48 -6.41
C ARG A 49 -12.20 -27.81 -5.10
N GLU A 50 -12.95 -28.35 -4.13
CA GLU A 50 -12.42 -28.60 -2.78
C GLU A 50 -11.25 -29.59 -2.79
N GLU A 51 -11.23 -30.57 -3.71
CA GLU A 51 -10.13 -31.51 -3.87
C GLU A 51 -8.79 -30.82 -4.21
N ASN A 52 -8.83 -29.63 -4.81
CA ASN A 52 -7.64 -28.86 -5.18
C ASN A 52 -7.26 -27.82 -4.12
N LEU A 53 -7.98 -27.73 -2.99
CA LEU A 53 -7.79 -26.67 -1.99
C LEU A 53 -6.33 -26.57 -1.53
N GLN A 54 -5.71 -27.71 -1.21
CA GLN A 54 -4.34 -27.72 -0.70
C GLN A 54 -3.34 -27.31 -1.78
N ASP A 55 -3.55 -27.75 -3.02
CA ASP A 55 -2.69 -27.38 -4.15
C ASP A 55 -2.80 -25.90 -4.47
N ILE A 56 -4.00 -25.33 -4.45
CA ILE A 56 -4.22 -23.89 -4.63
C ILE A 56 -3.53 -23.11 -3.51
N ALA A 57 -3.72 -23.53 -2.25
CA ALA A 57 -3.10 -22.87 -1.11
C ALA A 57 -1.58 -22.92 -1.20
N ASN A 58 -0.99 -24.06 -1.57
CA ASN A 58 0.47 -24.23 -1.65
C ASN A 58 1.11 -23.47 -2.82
N ASN A 59 0.35 -23.14 -3.87
CA ASN A 59 0.87 -22.54 -5.10
C ASN A 59 0.39 -21.09 -5.32
N VAL A 60 -0.01 -20.41 -4.25
CA VAL A 60 -0.42 -18.99 -4.30
C VAL A 60 0.70 -18.14 -4.87
N LYS A 61 0.33 -17.06 -5.55
CA LYS A 61 1.28 -16.09 -6.08
C LYS A 61 1.35 -14.85 -5.20
N TYR A 62 2.55 -14.27 -5.13
CA TYR A 62 2.82 -13.02 -4.42
C TYR A 62 2.95 -11.83 -5.39
N GLY A 63 2.89 -12.05 -6.71
CA GLY A 63 3.04 -11.00 -7.70
C GLY A 63 4.40 -10.30 -7.60
N VAL A 64 4.41 -9.00 -7.85
CA VAL A 64 5.61 -8.18 -7.65
C VAL A 64 6.06 -8.12 -6.17
N LEU A 65 5.16 -8.42 -5.22
CA LEU A 65 5.49 -8.39 -3.79
C LEU A 65 6.51 -9.47 -3.41
N GLU A 66 6.69 -10.51 -4.23
CA GLU A 66 7.76 -11.51 -4.04
C GLU A 66 9.14 -10.85 -3.99
N ALA A 67 9.36 -9.80 -4.81
CA ALA A 67 10.62 -9.07 -4.86
C ALA A 67 10.98 -8.40 -3.53
N LEU A 68 9.98 -8.14 -2.66
CA LEU A 68 10.19 -7.45 -1.39
C LEU A 68 10.81 -8.36 -0.32
N ASN A 69 10.68 -9.69 -0.43
CA ASN A 69 11.05 -10.61 0.64
C ASN A 69 12.48 -10.40 1.16
N GLY A 70 12.65 -10.34 2.49
CA GLY A 70 13.92 -10.13 3.20
C GLY A 70 14.06 -8.74 3.83
N THR A 71 15.27 -8.42 4.31
CA THR A 71 15.54 -7.18 5.04
C THR A 71 16.18 -6.11 4.16
N TRP A 72 15.59 -4.92 4.17
CA TRP A 72 16.03 -3.72 3.47
C TRP A 72 16.46 -2.67 4.48
N VAL A 73 17.51 -1.94 4.13
CA VAL A 73 18.11 -0.92 4.98
C VAL A 73 18.47 0.29 4.15
N SER A 74 18.52 1.45 4.81
CA SER A 74 18.87 2.72 4.18
C SER A 74 20.16 2.66 3.37
N TYR A 75 20.09 3.13 2.13
CA TYR A 75 21.22 3.31 1.23
C TYR A 75 21.44 4.81 1.01
N ASN A 76 22.44 5.36 1.71
CA ASN A 76 22.78 6.77 1.65
C ASN A 76 23.74 7.05 0.49
N ALA A 77 23.32 7.90 -0.45
CA ALA A 77 24.15 8.34 -1.55
C ALA A 77 24.06 9.86 -1.72
N ASN A 78 25.22 10.46 -1.99
CA ASN A 78 25.37 11.92 -2.17
C ASN A 78 25.82 12.22 -3.60
N TYR A 79 24.97 11.90 -4.57
CA TYR A 79 25.30 12.10 -5.99
C TYR A 79 24.97 13.49 -6.52
N ASN A 80 24.01 14.19 -5.91
CA ASN A 80 23.69 15.57 -6.29
C ASN A 80 24.80 16.52 -5.83
N LYS A 81 25.59 17.01 -6.80
CA LYS A 81 26.71 17.93 -6.57
C LYS A 81 26.30 19.38 -6.32
N ASN A 82 25.03 19.73 -6.51
CA ASN A 82 24.50 21.06 -6.24
C ASN A 82 24.16 21.26 -4.75
N ILE A 83 24.20 20.18 -3.95
CA ILE A 83 24.00 20.22 -2.51
C ILE A 83 25.34 20.02 -1.83
N ASP A 84 25.89 21.10 -1.28
CA ASP A 84 27.23 21.09 -0.66
C ASP A 84 27.30 20.30 0.65
N ARG A 85 26.16 20.16 1.34
CA ARG A 85 26.09 19.42 2.61
C ARG A 85 25.89 17.92 2.35
N PRO A 86 26.73 17.05 2.94
CA PRO A 86 26.51 15.61 2.84
C PRO A 86 25.30 15.21 3.67
N SER A 87 24.46 14.34 3.10
CA SER A 87 23.30 13.77 3.78
C SER A 87 23.74 12.83 4.89
N LEU A 88 23.14 12.96 6.06
CA LEU A 88 23.42 12.09 7.20
C LEU A 88 22.72 10.74 7.05
N GLY A 89 21.60 10.70 6.33
CA GLY A 89 20.80 9.53 6.04
C GLY A 89 20.13 9.64 4.66
N SER A 90 19.63 8.52 4.15
CA SER A 90 18.87 8.49 2.90
C SER A 90 17.39 8.80 3.08
N GLY A 91 16.88 8.62 4.30
CA GLY A 91 15.48 8.88 4.63
C GLY A 91 15.24 10.35 4.93
N ILE A 92 14.11 10.88 4.47
CA ILE A 92 13.61 12.21 4.85
C ILE A 92 12.20 12.05 5.40
N HIS A 93 11.98 12.58 6.59
CA HIS A 93 10.67 12.64 7.22
C HIS A 93 10.31 14.10 7.52
N THR A 94 9.17 14.55 7.04
CA THR A 94 8.61 15.86 7.39
C THR A 94 7.39 15.67 8.26
N THR A 95 7.38 16.29 9.43
CA THR A 95 6.30 16.17 10.41
C THR A 95 5.73 17.55 10.72
N ILE A 96 4.41 17.61 10.86
CA ILE A 96 3.70 18.76 11.40
C ILE A 96 2.96 18.35 12.68
N MET A 97 3.09 19.15 13.73
CA MET A 97 2.48 18.88 15.03
C MET A 97 1.85 20.15 15.60
N PRO A 98 0.75 20.06 16.39
CA PRO A 98 0.27 21.18 17.17
C PRO A 98 1.38 21.73 18.07
N SER A 99 1.56 23.05 18.09
CA SER A 99 2.58 23.67 18.95
C SER A 99 2.22 23.47 20.43
N PRO A 100 3.20 23.28 21.33
CA PRO A 100 2.92 23.21 22.77
C PRO A 100 2.06 24.39 23.26
N GLY A 101 1.03 24.09 24.04
CA GLY A 101 0.08 25.07 24.58
C GLY A 101 -1.09 25.44 23.65
N THR A 102 -1.17 24.84 22.46
CA THR A 102 -2.22 25.13 21.47
C THR A 102 -3.20 23.96 21.35
N ASN A 103 -4.48 24.28 21.14
CA ASN A 103 -5.54 23.33 20.84
C ASN A 103 -6.76 24.09 20.27
N PRO A 104 -7.73 23.38 19.66
CA PRO A 104 -8.95 23.97 19.12
C PRO A 104 -9.73 24.90 20.06
N SER A 105 -9.64 24.65 21.37
CA SER A 105 -10.40 25.35 22.41
C SER A 105 -9.63 26.52 23.06
N THR A 106 -8.33 26.69 22.80
CA THR A 106 -7.51 27.75 23.41
C THR A 106 -6.92 28.67 22.35
N VAL A 107 -5.73 28.32 21.84
CA VAL A 107 -5.04 29.00 20.75
C VAL A 107 -5.10 28.04 19.57
N PRO A 108 -6.09 28.15 18.67
CA PRO A 108 -6.18 27.30 17.50
C PRO A 108 -5.10 27.69 16.48
N GLY A 109 -4.80 26.78 15.56
CA GLY A 109 -4.09 27.15 14.33
C GLY A 109 -2.60 27.43 14.47
N LYS A 110 -1.91 26.92 15.50
CA LYS A 110 -0.45 27.06 15.65
C LYS A 110 0.24 25.71 15.64
N PHE A 111 1.21 25.56 14.73
CA PHE A 111 1.89 24.30 14.48
C PHE A 111 3.41 24.44 14.47
N SER A 112 4.11 23.35 14.77
CA SER A 112 5.55 23.18 14.59
C SER A 112 5.80 22.22 13.45
N PHE A 113 6.67 22.65 12.55
CA PHE A 113 7.18 21.83 11.46
C PHE A 113 8.60 21.39 11.80
N ASP A 114 8.85 20.09 11.67
CA ASP A 114 10.15 19.48 11.85
C ASP A 114 10.47 18.64 10.60
N THR A 115 11.73 18.68 10.16
CA THR A 115 12.25 17.78 9.13
C THR A 115 13.45 17.03 9.68
N GLU A 116 13.50 15.72 9.46
CA GLU A 116 14.59 14.88 9.92
C GLU A 116 15.17 14.03 8.80
N GLU A 117 16.50 13.87 8.84
CA GLU A 117 17.18 12.78 8.14
C GLU A 117 17.17 11.54 9.04
N TYR A 118 16.98 10.36 8.45
CA TYR A 118 16.91 9.12 9.20
C TYR A 118 17.54 7.94 8.46
N ILE A 119 17.79 6.88 9.24
CA ILE A 119 18.09 5.53 8.75
C ILE A 119 16.96 4.59 9.14
N GLU A 120 16.78 3.54 8.35
CA GLU A 120 15.65 2.63 8.44
C GLU A 120 16.07 1.18 8.26
N LYS A 121 15.34 0.30 8.95
CA LYS A 121 15.26 -1.13 8.67
C LYS A 121 13.81 -1.48 8.35
N LEU A 122 13.60 -2.07 7.19
CA LEU A 122 12.31 -2.55 6.71
C LEU A 122 12.43 -4.03 6.34
N THR A 123 11.73 -4.91 7.05
CA THR A 123 11.76 -6.34 6.79
C THR A 123 10.45 -6.78 6.18
N PHE A 124 10.51 -7.56 5.11
CA PHE A 124 9.36 -8.25 4.54
C PHE A 124 9.50 -9.75 4.70
N GLU A 125 8.42 -10.42 5.08
CA GLU A 125 8.37 -11.88 5.22
C GLU A 125 7.18 -12.43 4.45
N ILE A 126 7.46 -13.29 3.48
CA ILE A 126 6.43 -14.06 2.78
C ILE A 126 5.71 -14.97 3.79
N VAL A 127 4.38 -14.89 3.83
CA VAL A 127 3.54 -15.85 4.56
C VAL A 127 3.34 -17.07 3.66
N PRO A 128 3.85 -18.26 4.04
CA PRO A 128 3.72 -19.45 3.20
C PRO A 128 2.26 -19.85 3.04
N GLY A 129 1.86 -20.05 1.79
CA GLY A 129 0.52 -20.49 1.43
C GLY A 129 -0.49 -19.35 1.27
N GLY A 130 -1.54 -19.61 0.50
CA GLY A 130 -2.58 -18.64 0.18
C GLY A 130 -3.52 -18.37 1.33
N VAL A 131 -3.74 -17.10 1.63
CA VAL A 131 -4.77 -16.66 2.57
C VAL A 131 -6.12 -16.70 1.86
N ARG A 132 -6.97 -17.66 2.23
CA ARG A 132 -8.27 -17.91 1.60
C ARG A 132 -9.36 -16.98 2.15
N ASN A 133 -10.02 -16.26 1.24
CA ASN A 133 -11.20 -15.43 1.50
C ASN A 133 -12.43 -16.03 0.81
N ARG A 134 -13.46 -16.36 1.60
CA ARG A 134 -14.70 -16.99 1.12
C ARG A 134 -15.77 -15.94 0.86
N GLY A 135 -16.22 -15.82 -0.39
CA GLY A 135 -17.30 -14.94 -0.83
C GLY A 135 -18.59 -15.68 -1.21
N GLY A 136 -18.77 -16.93 -0.78
CA GLY A 136 -19.88 -17.78 -1.19
C GLY A 136 -19.62 -18.40 -2.57
N ALA A 137 -20.15 -17.78 -3.63
CA ALA A 137 -19.95 -18.24 -5.01
C ALA A 137 -18.56 -17.85 -5.59
N THR A 138 -17.77 -17.11 -4.84
CA THR A 138 -16.43 -16.64 -5.23
C THR A 138 -15.43 -16.98 -4.12
N GLU A 139 -14.25 -17.45 -4.51
CA GLU A 139 -13.13 -17.71 -3.63
C GLU A 139 -11.94 -16.86 -4.08
N LEU A 140 -11.23 -16.27 -3.14
CA LEU A 140 -10.02 -15.50 -3.39
C LEU A 140 -8.88 -16.07 -2.55
N PHE A 141 -7.74 -16.35 -3.17
CA PHE A 141 -6.52 -16.74 -2.47
C PHE A 141 -5.49 -15.64 -2.59
N CYS A 142 -5.10 -15.05 -1.46
CA CYS A 142 -4.17 -13.94 -1.45
C CYS A 142 -2.76 -14.41 -1.14
N GLY A 143 -1.77 -13.96 -1.91
CA GLY A 143 -0.37 -14.02 -1.50
C GLY A 143 -0.11 -12.95 -0.45
N ALA A 144 0.35 -13.34 0.73
CA ALA A 144 0.55 -12.41 1.84
C ALA A 144 2.04 -12.17 2.14
N VAL A 145 2.41 -10.91 2.33
CA VAL A 145 3.77 -10.48 2.71
C VAL A 145 3.66 -9.57 3.93
N LYS A 146 4.14 -10.03 5.09
CA LYS A 146 4.23 -9.20 6.30
C LYS A 146 5.32 -8.16 6.13
N TYR A 147 5.17 -7.02 6.81
CA TYR A 147 6.27 -6.08 6.95
C TYR A 147 6.39 -5.53 8.37
N ASP A 148 7.62 -5.26 8.77
CA ASP A 148 7.99 -4.58 10.01
C ASP A 148 9.02 -3.49 9.70
N GLN A 149 8.77 -2.28 10.18
CA GLN A 149 9.53 -1.08 9.87
C GLN A 149 9.98 -0.38 11.14
N THR A 150 11.28 -0.10 11.24
CA THR A 150 11.89 0.65 12.34
C THR A 150 12.74 1.78 11.78
N ILE A 151 12.50 3.01 12.26
CA ILE A 151 13.22 4.21 11.84
C ILE A 151 13.93 4.85 13.04
N LYS A 152 15.17 5.27 12.81
CA LYS A 152 16.00 6.00 13.77
C LYS A 152 16.51 7.30 13.17
N SER A 153 16.40 8.39 13.93
CA SER A 153 16.95 9.70 13.54
C SER A 153 18.48 9.63 13.43
N VAL A 154 19.08 10.33 12.47
CA VAL A 154 20.56 10.49 12.42
C VAL A 154 21.02 11.89 12.78
N ASN A 155 20.06 12.76 13.11
CA ASN A 155 20.31 14.15 13.44
C ASN A 155 21.08 14.27 14.76
N LYS A 156 21.95 15.28 14.84
CA LYS A 156 22.72 15.60 16.04
C LYS A 156 22.13 16.84 16.68
N VAL A 157 21.72 16.72 17.94
CA VAL A 157 21.23 17.86 18.73
C VAL A 157 22.33 18.32 19.68
N GLU A 158 22.70 19.60 19.59
CA GLU A 158 23.72 20.19 20.45
C GLU A 158 23.32 20.02 21.93
N GLY A 159 24.25 19.51 22.74
CA GLY A 159 24.01 19.25 24.16
C GLY A 159 23.17 18.00 24.45
N ASN A 160 22.73 17.24 23.44
CA ASN A 160 21.93 16.03 23.64
C ASN A 160 22.33 14.87 22.68
N PRO A 161 23.53 14.27 22.87
CA PRO A 161 24.04 13.23 21.99
C PRO A 161 23.18 11.95 21.97
N GLY A 162 22.37 11.72 23.01
CA GLY A 162 21.48 10.56 23.08
C GLY A 162 20.28 10.62 22.14
N LEU A 163 20.05 11.75 21.46
CA LEU A 163 19.01 11.87 20.43
C LEU A 163 19.48 11.35 19.06
N GLN A 164 20.79 11.26 18.84
CA GLN A 164 21.31 10.60 17.65
C GLN A 164 20.98 9.11 17.73
N TYR A 165 20.31 8.58 16.71
CA TYR A 165 19.79 7.21 16.62
C TYR A 165 18.64 6.87 17.59
N ALA A 166 17.97 7.88 18.13
CA ALA A 166 16.69 7.68 18.81
C ALA A 166 15.65 7.13 17.83
N GLY A 167 14.83 6.19 18.29
CA GLY A 167 13.70 5.68 17.52
C GLY A 167 12.63 6.76 17.38
N ILE A 168 12.21 7.05 16.14
CA ILE A 168 11.22 8.09 15.85
C ILE A 168 9.95 7.53 15.22
N HIS A 169 9.99 6.33 14.63
CA HIS A 169 8.84 5.73 13.98
C HIS A 169 8.95 4.19 13.96
N GLU A 170 7.84 3.53 14.27
CA GLU A 170 7.66 2.07 14.19
C GLU A 170 6.33 1.80 13.51
N GLU A 171 6.32 0.89 12.55
CA GLU A 171 5.12 0.50 11.81
C GLU A 171 5.21 -0.97 11.41
N ASN A 172 4.07 -1.66 11.40
CA ASN A 172 3.99 -3.01 10.86
C ASN A 172 2.63 -3.28 10.21
N GLY A 173 2.60 -4.35 9.42
CA GLY A 173 1.39 -4.71 8.70
C GLY A 173 1.59 -5.84 7.69
N MET A 174 0.76 -5.83 6.65
CA MET A 174 0.76 -6.86 5.61
C MET A 174 0.34 -6.30 4.25
N TYR A 175 1.02 -6.75 3.21
CA TYR A 175 0.59 -6.62 1.83
C TYR A 175 -0.11 -7.91 1.39
N LEU A 176 -1.17 -7.77 0.62
CA LEU A 176 -1.92 -8.85 0.01
C LEU A 176 -1.92 -8.67 -1.51
N TRP A 177 -1.52 -9.73 -2.21
CA TRP A 177 -1.67 -9.90 -3.65
C TRP A 177 -3.01 -10.57 -3.95
N LEU A 178 -3.91 -9.89 -4.66
CA LEU A 178 -5.33 -10.25 -4.78
C LEU A 178 -5.71 -10.94 -6.10
N SER A 179 -4.75 -11.49 -6.86
CA SER A 179 -5.03 -11.91 -8.26
C SER A 179 -5.81 -13.23 -8.42
N ASP A 180 -5.79 -14.13 -7.43
CA ASP A 180 -6.23 -15.50 -7.64
C ASP A 180 -7.69 -15.69 -7.22
N VAL A 181 -8.60 -15.37 -8.14
CA VAL A 181 -10.06 -15.47 -7.97
C VAL A 181 -10.60 -16.71 -8.67
N TYR A 182 -11.47 -17.44 -7.97
CA TYR A 182 -12.12 -18.66 -8.43
C TYR A 182 -13.64 -18.59 -8.26
N ASN A 183 -14.38 -19.24 -9.15
CA ASN A 183 -15.82 -19.42 -9.02
C ASN A 183 -16.11 -20.71 -8.24
N TYR A 184 -16.90 -20.63 -7.17
CA TYR A 184 -17.30 -21.78 -6.39
C TYR A 184 -18.81 -22.01 -6.47
N ALA A 185 -19.25 -22.71 -7.52
CA ALA A 185 -20.65 -23.08 -7.66
C ALA A 185 -21.07 -24.08 -6.57
N ALA A 186 -22.29 -23.93 -6.06
CA ALA A 186 -22.85 -24.82 -5.05
C ALA A 186 -22.98 -26.26 -5.58
N THR A 187 -22.63 -27.24 -4.77
CA THR A 187 -22.88 -28.67 -5.04
C THR A 187 -23.93 -29.20 -4.08
N GLU A 188 -24.52 -30.36 -4.40
CA GLU A 188 -25.44 -31.03 -3.49
C GLU A 188 -24.78 -31.33 -2.13
N GLU A 189 -23.49 -31.69 -2.14
CA GLU A 189 -22.70 -31.95 -0.95
C GLU A 189 -22.51 -30.69 -0.09
N THR A 190 -22.15 -29.55 -0.71
CA THR A 190 -21.92 -28.30 0.04
C THR A 190 -23.22 -27.76 0.63
N ILE A 191 -24.33 -27.86 -0.12
CA ILE A 191 -25.65 -27.44 0.37
C ILE A 191 -26.03 -28.28 1.60
N LYS A 192 -25.94 -29.61 1.50
CA LYS A 192 -26.25 -30.51 2.63
C LYS A 192 -25.35 -30.26 3.84
N ARG A 193 -24.06 -30.04 3.61
CA ARG A 193 -23.08 -29.80 4.69
C ARG A 193 -23.31 -28.47 5.41
N ASP A 194 -23.49 -27.39 4.66
CA ASP A 194 -23.45 -26.03 5.21
C ASP A 194 -24.83 -25.56 5.67
N ARG A 195 -25.90 -25.96 4.97
CA ARG A 195 -27.28 -25.57 5.28
C ARG A 195 -28.11 -26.65 5.94
N GLY A 196 -27.67 -27.90 5.90
CA GLY A 196 -28.49 -29.04 6.32
C GLY A 196 -29.61 -29.35 5.32
N ILE A 197 -30.44 -30.32 5.67
CA ILE A 197 -31.65 -30.70 4.92
C ILE A 197 -32.79 -29.82 5.44
N HIS A 198 -33.20 -28.78 4.69
CA HIS A 198 -34.43 -28.03 4.99
C HIS A 198 -35.69 -28.85 4.70
N ALA A 199 -36.75 -28.60 5.46
CA ALA A 199 -38.00 -29.34 5.42
C ALA A 199 -39.05 -28.65 4.52
N PHE A 200 -40.02 -29.44 4.06
CA PHE A 200 -41.23 -28.98 3.38
C PHE A 200 -41.90 -27.80 4.12
N SER A 201 -42.25 -26.74 3.39
CA SER A 201 -42.96 -25.57 3.92
C SER A 201 -44.47 -25.75 3.73
N GLU A 202 -45.19 -26.05 4.81
CA GLU A 202 -46.66 -26.10 4.83
C GLU A 202 -47.26 -24.76 4.36
N ASP A 203 -46.65 -23.65 4.77
CA ASP A 203 -47.03 -22.29 4.37
C ASP A 203 -46.96 -22.07 2.85
N ASP A 204 -45.87 -22.51 2.19
CA ASP A 204 -45.71 -22.34 0.74
C ASP A 204 -46.68 -23.25 -0.04
N PHE A 205 -46.98 -24.43 0.51
CA PHE A 205 -48.00 -25.31 -0.04
C PHE A 205 -49.40 -24.70 0.05
N GLU A 206 -49.77 -24.15 1.21
CA GLU A 206 -51.07 -23.53 1.42
C GLU A 206 -51.26 -22.26 0.58
N LYS A 207 -50.24 -21.40 0.50
CA LYS A 207 -50.34 -20.10 -0.18
C LYS A 207 -50.17 -20.21 -1.70
N TYR A 208 -49.29 -21.09 -2.16
CA TYR A 208 -48.84 -21.11 -3.57
C TYR A 208 -48.99 -22.47 -4.25
N GLY A 209 -49.47 -23.49 -3.53
CA GLY A 209 -49.60 -24.85 -4.08
C GLY A 209 -48.26 -25.55 -4.30
N TYR A 210 -47.17 -25.03 -3.73
CA TYR A 210 -45.83 -25.57 -3.91
C TYR A 210 -45.67 -26.90 -3.14
N LYS A 211 -45.40 -27.98 -3.88
CA LYS A 211 -45.31 -29.36 -3.34
C LYS A 211 -43.88 -29.88 -3.22
N GLY A 212 -42.89 -29.09 -3.61
CA GLY A 212 -41.51 -29.53 -3.59
C GLY A 212 -40.91 -29.49 -2.18
N GLU A 213 -39.84 -30.24 -1.99
CA GLU A 213 -39.12 -30.27 -0.72
C GLU A 213 -38.34 -28.98 -0.46
N TYR A 214 -37.86 -28.31 -1.53
CA TYR A 214 -36.99 -27.11 -1.45
C TYR A 214 -37.38 -26.06 -2.48
N ARG A 215 -37.84 -24.88 -2.04
CA ARG A 215 -38.07 -23.74 -2.94
C ARG A 215 -36.74 -23.11 -3.37
N ASN A 216 -36.03 -23.84 -4.22
CA ASN A 216 -34.72 -23.53 -4.79
C ASN A 216 -34.82 -22.83 -6.16
N GLU A 217 -36.05 -22.56 -6.62
CA GLU A 217 -36.34 -21.72 -7.76
C GLU A 217 -37.46 -20.74 -7.42
N PRO A 218 -37.48 -19.54 -8.05
CA PRO A 218 -38.60 -18.63 -7.90
C PRO A 218 -39.91 -19.28 -8.37
N LEU A 219 -41.01 -18.94 -7.69
CA LEU A 219 -42.35 -19.20 -8.19
C LEU A 219 -42.84 -17.99 -8.96
N VAL A 220 -43.52 -18.20 -10.08
CA VAL A 220 -44.09 -17.14 -10.91
C VAL A 220 -45.60 -17.32 -11.04
N GLU A 221 -46.35 -16.25 -10.84
CA GLU A 221 -47.79 -16.26 -11.07
C GLU A 221 -48.07 -16.19 -12.57
N VAL A 222 -48.80 -17.17 -13.09
CA VAL A 222 -49.30 -17.22 -14.47
C VAL A 222 -50.82 -17.31 -14.46
N LYS A 223 -51.44 -16.82 -15.54
CA LYS A 223 -52.89 -16.89 -15.72
C LYS A 223 -53.24 -17.81 -16.89
N ASP A 224 -54.28 -18.62 -16.71
CA ASP A 224 -54.83 -19.45 -17.78
C ASP A 224 -55.66 -18.62 -18.79
N GLU A 225 -56.17 -19.27 -19.84
CA GLU A 225 -57.02 -18.63 -20.87
C GLU A 225 -58.32 -18.02 -20.31
N HIS A 226 -58.72 -18.42 -19.09
CA HIS A 226 -59.91 -17.94 -18.39
C HIS A 226 -59.57 -16.89 -17.32
N GLY A 227 -58.30 -16.51 -17.18
CA GLY A 227 -57.82 -15.52 -16.22
C GLY A 227 -57.58 -16.04 -14.80
N HIS A 228 -57.63 -17.36 -14.57
CA HIS A 228 -57.33 -17.93 -13.26
C HIS A 228 -55.83 -17.95 -12.99
N SER A 229 -55.43 -17.44 -11.83
CA SER A 229 -54.03 -17.43 -11.38
C SER A 229 -53.58 -18.79 -10.85
N SER A 230 -52.32 -19.13 -11.12
CA SER A 230 -51.60 -20.23 -10.50
C SER A 230 -50.12 -19.89 -10.38
N TYR A 231 -49.43 -20.48 -9.40
CA TYR A 231 -47.99 -20.35 -9.27
C TYR A 231 -47.31 -21.59 -9.84
N ILE A 232 -46.35 -21.37 -10.73
CA ILE A 232 -45.49 -22.41 -11.30
C ILE A 232 -44.02 -22.11 -11.01
N LEU A 233 -43.14 -23.10 -11.09
CA LEU A 233 -41.71 -22.86 -11.01
C LEU A 233 -41.24 -22.04 -12.22
N LEU A 234 -40.22 -21.21 -12.03
CA LEU A 234 -39.64 -20.45 -13.13
C LEU A 234 -39.15 -21.34 -14.28
N SER A 235 -38.68 -22.55 -13.99
CA SER A 235 -38.29 -23.55 -15.01
C SER A 235 -39.46 -24.12 -15.82
N GLU A 236 -40.68 -24.01 -15.30
CA GLU A 236 -41.91 -24.44 -15.98
C GLU A 236 -42.52 -23.34 -16.86
N LEU A 237 -42.04 -22.09 -16.72
CA LEU A 237 -42.49 -20.97 -17.52
C LEU A 237 -42.07 -21.16 -18.98
N LYS A 238 -43.04 -21.16 -19.89
CA LYS A 238 -42.79 -21.36 -21.32
C LYS A 238 -42.22 -20.08 -21.94
N GLU A 239 -41.44 -20.25 -23.01
CA GLU A 239 -40.93 -19.12 -23.78
C GLU A 239 -42.08 -18.23 -24.28
N GLY A 240 -42.00 -16.93 -23.99
CA GLY A 240 -43.04 -15.94 -24.34
C GLY A 240 -44.28 -15.92 -23.45
N GLN A 241 -44.39 -16.80 -22.45
CA GLN A 241 -45.50 -16.79 -21.49
C GLN A 241 -45.42 -15.58 -20.55
N GLN A 242 -46.54 -14.87 -20.39
CA GLN A 242 -46.63 -13.77 -19.42
C GLN A 242 -46.72 -14.30 -17.99
N TYR A 243 -46.08 -13.58 -17.07
CA TYR A 243 -46.18 -13.77 -15.63
C TYR A 243 -46.42 -12.43 -14.95
N TYR A 244 -47.00 -12.44 -13.75
CA TYR A 244 -47.53 -11.23 -13.10
C TYR A 244 -46.93 -10.96 -11.71
N GLU A 245 -46.48 -12.00 -11.01
CA GLU A 245 -45.84 -11.91 -9.70
C GLU A 245 -44.66 -12.88 -9.61
N ILE A 246 -43.62 -12.53 -8.85
CA ILE A 246 -42.46 -13.40 -8.58
C ILE A 246 -42.31 -13.56 -7.07
N ILE A 247 -42.25 -14.80 -6.62
CA ILE A 247 -41.89 -15.15 -5.25
C ILE A 247 -40.45 -15.68 -5.27
N PRO A 248 -39.47 -14.96 -4.67
CA PRO A 248 -38.05 -15.33 -4.74
C PRO A 248 -37.77 -16.72 -4.15
N ALA A 249 -36.79 -17.45 -4.72
CA ALA A 249 -36.28 -18.67 -4.10
C ALA A 249 -35.80 -18.40 -2.66
N GLN A 250 -35.96 -19.38 -1.77
CA GLN A 250 -35.46 -19.33 -0.38
C GLN A 250 -34.24 -20.22 -0.16
N GLU A 251 -33.99 -21.15 -1.08
CA GLU A 251 -32.90 -22.11 -1.00
C GLU A 251 -31.99 -22.06 -2.23
N ILE A 252 -30.79 -22.62 -2.05
CA ILE A 252 -29.76 -22.72 -3.09
C ILE A 252 -29.95 -24.04 -3.84
N LYS A 253 -29.86 -24.03 -5.17
CA LYS A 253 -29.79 -25.26 -5.96
C LYS A 253 -28.35 -25.60 -6.38
N PRO A 254 -28.04 -26.88 -6.65
CA PRO A 254 -26.78 -27.21 -7.30
C PRO A 254 -26.56 -26.37 -8.55
N MET A 255 -25.31 -25.96 -8.78
CA MET A 255 -24.87 -25.05 -9.84
C MET A 255 -25.21 -23.57 -9.61
N ASP A 256 -25.91 -23.19 -8.54
CA ASP A 256 -26.04 -21.77 -8.20
C ASP A 256 -24.65 -21.17 -7.94
N GLY A 257 -24.47 -19.93 -8.39
CA GLY A 257 -23.17 -19.26 -8.43
C GLY A 257 -22.37 -19.51 -9.72
N ILE A 258 -22.74 -20.47 -10.58
CA ILE A 258 -22.04 -20.68 -11.86
C ILE A 258 -22.36 -19.58 -12.89
N LYS A 259 -23.56 -19.00 -12.80
CA LYS A 259 -24.05 -17.91 -13.66
C LYS A 259 -24.16 -16.64 -12.83
N GLY A 260 -23.79 -15.50 -13.40
CA GLY A 260 -23.95 -14.19 -12.78
C GLY A 260 -22.88 -13.20 -13.26
N PRO A 261 -22.88 -11.96 -12.76
CA PRO A 261 -21.68 -11.14 -12.86
C PRO A 261 -20.57 -11.80 -12.03
N TYR A 262 -19.45 -12.10 -12.66
CA TYR A 262 -18.27 -12.59 -11.94
C TYR A 262 -17.60 -11.41 -11.23
N PHE A 263 -17.26 -11.60 -9.96
CA PHE A 263 -16.52 -10.61 -9.21
C PHE A 263 -15.08 -10.55 -9.72
N ILE A 264 -14.67 -9.37 -10.17
CA ILE A 264 -13.28 -9.04 -10.48
C ILE A 264 -12.90 -7.94 -9.50
N PRO A 265 -11.94 -8.17 -8.58
CA PRO A 265 -11.53 -7.12 -7.66
C PRO A 265 -10.94 -5.95 -8.45
N ASP A 266 -11.21 -4.74 -7.98
CA ASP A 266 -10.78 -3.52 -8.67
C ASP A 266 -9.24 -3.42 -8.72
N TYR A 267 -8.58 -3.94 -7.67
CA TYR A 267 -7.16 -3.78 -7.38
C TYR A 267 -6.45 -5.11 -7.16
N SER A 268 -5.15 -5.15 -7.50
CA SER A 268 -4.29 -6.34 -7.31
C SER A 268 -3.57 -6.32 -5.97
N ILE A 269 -3.43 -5.16 -5.35
CA ILE A 269 -2.63 -4.98 -4.14
C ILE A 269 -3.47 -4.30 -3.06
N SER A 270 -3.46 -4.87 -1.86
CA SER A 270 -3.93 -4.22 -0.65
C SER A 270 -2.79 -4.18 0.35
N ARG A 271 -2.59 -3.05 1.03
CA ARG A 271 -1.69 -2.94 2.19
C ARG A 271 -2.52 -2.55 3.39
N SER A 272 -2.37 -3.28 4.48
CA SER A 272 -2.90 -2.91 5.79
C SER A 272 -1.75 -2.75 6.78
N GLY A 273 -1.93 -1.87 7.76
CA GLY A 273 -0.90 -1.59 8.76
C GLY A 273 -1.37 -0.63 9.83
N VAL A 274 -0.47 -0.30 10.75
CA VAL A 274 -0.70 0.70 11.80
C VAL A 274 0.33 1.81 11.62
N ILE A 275 -0.13 3.01 11.31
CA ILE A 275 0.76 4.18 11.28
C ILE A 275 1.03 4.66 12.71
N PRO A 276 2.13 5.39 12.96
CA PRO A 276 2.31 6.06 14.23
C PRO A 276 1.11 6.92 14.58
N HIS A 277 0.92 7.19 15.87
CA HIS A 277 -0.29 7.79 16.45
C HIS A 277 -1.48 6.82 16.60
N GLY A 278 -1.36 5.57 16.13
CA GLY A 278 -2.24 4.46 16.49
C GLY A 278 -3.40 4.20 15.52
N SER A 279 -3.45 4.88 14.37
CA SER A 279 -4.47 4.64 13.36
C SER A 279 -4.20 3.37 12.56
N THR A 280 -5.23 2.57 12.36
CA THR A 280 -5.16 1.41 11.45
C THR A 280 -5.53 1.84 10.05
N ILE A 281 -4.80 1.34 9.06
CA ILE A 281 -4.96 1.74 7.66
C ILE A 281 -5.22 0.53 6.76
N THR A 282 -5.90 0.79 5.66
CA THR A 282 -5.97 -0.08 4.49
C THR A 282 -5.89 0.81 3.26
N VAL A 283 -4.89 0.58 2.42
CA VAL A 283 -4.70 1.27 1.15
C VAL A 283 -4.72 0.24 0.02
N LEU A 284 -5.35 0.60 -1.09
CA LEU A 284 -5.60 -0.27 -2.23
C LEU A 284 -4.93 0.30 -3.47
N GLY A 285 -4.54 -0.56 -4.40
CA GLY A 285 -4.03 -0.10 -5.67
C GLY A 285 -3.40 -1.18 -6.52
N ASP A 286 -2.57 -0.75 -7.46
CA ASP A 286 -2.10 -1.57 -8.56
C ASP A 286 -0.65 -1.21 -8.94
N ILE A 287 -0.09 -2.02 -9.82
CA ILE A 287 1.10 -1.64 -10.59
C ILE A 287 0.67 -0.66 -11.67
N THR A 288 1.30 0.51 -11.73
CA THR A 288 0.95 1.56 -12.69
C THR A 288 1.51 1.20 -14.08
N PRO A 289 0.65 0.97 -15.08
CA PRO A 289 1.12 0.65 -16.43
C PRO A 289 1.78 1.84 -17.12
N GLU A 290 2.57 1.56 -18.14
CA GLU A 290 3.02 2.50 -19.16
C GLU A 290 2.51 2.04 -20.53
N SER A 291 1.95 2.96 -21.31
CA SER A 291 1.50 2.67 -22.68
C SER A 291 2.52 3.18 -23.69
N LYS A 292 3.07 2.27 -24.49
CA LYS A 292 4.05 2.57 -25.54
C LYS A 292 3.70 1.73 -26.76
N ASP A 293 3.65 2.35 -27.94
CA ASP A 293 3.38 1.66 -29.22
C ASP A 293 2.08 0.83 -29.23
N ASN A 294 1.02 1.32 -28.55
CA ASN A 294 -0.27 0.64 -28.32
C ASN A 294 -0.21 -0.63 -27.46
N GLU A 295 0.95 -0.93 -26.85
CA GLU A 295 1.13 -2.02 -25.89
C GLU A 295 1.20 -1.46 -24.47
N VAL A 296 0.78 -2.28 -23.49
CA VAL A 296 0.75 -1.93 -22.07
C VAL A 296 1.85 -2.69 -21.34
N TYR A 297 2.77 -1.96 -20.73
CA TYR A 297 3.89 -2.51 -19.98
C TYR A 297 3.75 -2.21 -18.49
N TYR A 298 4.00 -3.21 -17.65
CA TYR A 298 4.02 -3.06 -16.18
C TYR A 298 5.44 -2.95 -15.63
N LEU A 299 6.43 -3.39 -16.41
CA LEU A 299 7.84 -3.14 -16.21
C LEU A 299 8.26 -1.97 -17.10
N ARG A 300 8.75 -0.90 -16.49
CA ARG A 300 9.17 0.31 -17.19
C ARG A 300 10.67 0.32 -17.38
N GLU A 301 11.12 0.76 -18.55
CA GLU A 301 12.56 0.84 -18.87
C GLU A 301 13.19 2.10 -18.26
N GLY A 302 14.45 2.01 -17.85
CA GLY A 302 15.21 3.11 -17.28
C GLY A 302 14.90 3.39 -15.80
N ALA A 303 15.27 4.60 -15.34
CA ALA A 303 15.02 5.06 -13.98
C ALA A 303 13.64 5.73 -13.85
N PRO A 304 13.01 5.71 -12.65
CA PRO A 304 11.85 6.55 -12.38
C PRO A 304 12.12 8.02 -12.70
N GLN A 305 11.10 8.68 -13.25
CA GLN A 305 11.18 10.09 -13.65
C GLN A 305 10.56 10.97 -12.57
N PHE A 306 11.37 11.89 -12.05
CA PHE A 306 10.94 12.91 -11.08
C PHE A 306 11.01 14.30 -11.73
N PRO A 307 10.20 15.26 -11.27
CA PRO A 307 10.17 16.58 -11.88
C PRO A 307 11.45 17.40 -11.62
N THR A 308 11.65 18.39 -12.49
CA THR A 308 12.71 19.41 -12.41
C THR A 308 12.13 20.78 -12.74
N GLY A 309 12.86 21.85 -12.43
CA GLY A 309 12.44 23.22 -12.69
C GLY A 309 11.17 23.57 -11.94
N LEU A 310 10.30 24.39 -12.56
CA LEU A 310 9.02 24.77 -11.94
C LEU A 310 8.06 23.60 -11.68
N ALA A 311 8.24 22.45 -12.34
CA ALA A 311 7.42 21.26 -12.11
C ALA A 311 7.68 20.60 -10.76
N THR A 312 8.78 20.95 -10.07
CA THR A 312 9.03 20.51 -8.70
C THR A 312 8.00 21.09 -7.72
N TRP A 313 7.31 22.17 -8.07
CA TRP A 313 6.22 22.71 -7.25
C TRP A 313 4.90 22.00 -7.52
N ASN A 314 4.75 20.76 -7.04
CA ASN A 314 3.55 19.95 -7.24
C ASN A 314 2.87 19.63 -5.90
N PRO A 315 1.78 20.33 -5.52
CA PRO A 315 1.18 20.29 -4.18
C PRO A 315 0.97 18.90 -3.55
N PRO A 316 0.56 17.83 -4.27
CA PRO A 316 0.41 16.50 -3.69
C PRO A 316 1.69 15.92 -3.08
N HIS A 317 2.87 16.37 -3.50
CA HIS A 317 4.18 15.90 -3.00
C HIS A 317 4.88 16.94 -2.11
N LEU A 318 4.24 18.07 -1.83
CA LEU A 318 4.84 19.13 -1.01
C LEU A 318 4.47 18.95 0.45
N ALA A 319 5.43 19.17 1.34
CA ALA A 319 5.18 19.39 2.76
C ALA A 319 4.46 20.73 3.04
N ILE A 320 4.09 21.47 1.99
CA ILE A 320 3.37 22.74 2.05
C ILE A 320 1.99 22.55 1.43
N SER A 321 0.95 22.75 2.22
CA SER A 321 -0.43 22.75 1.76
C SER A 321 -0.83 24.08 1.11
N PRO A 322 -1.63 24.09 0.03
CA PRO A 322 -2.17 25.32 -0.55
C PRO A 322 -2.94 26.20 0.45
N THR A 323 -3.59 25.58 1.44
CA THR A 323 -4.37 26.29 2.49
C THR A 323 -3.50 26.98 3.53
N MET A 324 -2.18 26.72 3.57
CA MET A 324 -1.23 27.38 4.48
C MET A 324 -0.71 28.73 3.96
N GLY A 325 -1.34 29.31 2.94
CA GLY A 325 -0.91 30.58 2.35
C GLY A 325 0.16 30.45 1.26
N GLY A 326 0.64 29.23 0.98
CA GLY A 326 1.50 28.90 -0.16
C GLY A 326 2.72 29.83 -0.32
N ALA A 327 3.23 29.94 -1.54
CA ALA A 327 4.39 30.78 -1.88
C ALA A 327 4.07 31.98 -2.79
N GLY A 328 2.79 32.24 -3.10
CA GLY A 328 2.38 33.26 -4.07
C GLY A 328 2.60 32.86 -5.55
N GLY A 329 3.10 31.64 -5.81
CA GLY A 329 3.30 31.05 -7.13
C GLY A 329 4.20 29.80 -7.04
N PRO A 330 4.40 29.07 -8.15
CA PRO A 330 5.34 27.95 -8.20
C PRO A 330 6.78 28.38 -7.92
N ILE A 331 7.52 27.61 -7.12
CA ILE A 331 8.96 27.79 -6.88
C ILE A 331 9.73 26.68 -7.59
N ASN A 332 10.79 27.03 -8.32
CA ASN A 332 11.76 26.06 -8.81
C ASN A 332 12.60 25.57 -7.62
N LEU A 333 12.43 24.30 -7.23
CA LEU A 333 13.13 23.73 -6.07
C LEU A 333 14.54 23.24 -6.41
N ASP A 334 14.95 23.30 -7.68
CA ASP A 334 16.34 23.05 -8.10
C ASP A 334 17.25 24.28 -7.90
N GLU A 335 16.67 25.43 -7.56
CA GLU A 335 17.37 26.70 -7.31
C GLU A 335 17.38 27.02 -5.82
N PRO A 336 18.26 27.92 -5.34
CA PRO A 336 18.22 28.38 -3.96
C PRO A 336 16.85 28.96 -3.56
N ALA A 337 16.49 28.81 -2.29
CA ALA A 337 15.25 29.35 -1.74
C ALA A 337 15.08 30.86 -2.09
N PRO A 338 13.88 31.31 -2.47
CA PRO A 338 13.66 32.71 -2.87
C PRO A 338 14.05 33.70 -1.76
N ALA A 339 14.57 34.87 -2.12
CA ALA A 339 15.07 35.86 -1.16
C ALA A 339 14.06 36.28 -0.07
N TRP A 340 12.76 36.29 -0.39
CA TRP A 340 11.70 36.64 0.56
C TRP A 340 11.62 35.69 1.76
N VAL A 341 12.15 34.47 1.64
CA VAL A 341 12.16 33.44 2.69
C VAL A 341 12.88 33.93 3.95
N HIS A 342 13.79 34.91 3.83
CA HIS A 342 14.52 35.49 4.95
C HIS A 342 14.04 36.89 5.36
N GLU A 343 12.95 37.39 4.76
CA GLU A 343 12.37 38.68 5.11
C GLU A 343 11.50 38.60 6.38
N THR A 344 11.46 39.67 7.17
CA THR A 344 10.53 39.77 8.30
C THR A 344 9.10 39.98 7.80
N LEU A 345 8.21 39.04 8.12
CA LEU A 345 6.79 39.15 7.80
C LEU A 345 6.09 40.18 8.71
N THR A 346 5.08 40.84 8.16
CA THR A 346 4.25 41.86 8.84
C THR A 346 2.78 41.59 8.55
N ASP A 347 1.86 42.21 9.29
CA ASP A 347 0.41 42.10 9.03
C ASP A 347 0.01 42.52 7.59
N LYS A 348 0.87 43.25 6.88
CA LYS A 348 0.66 43.59 5.46
C LYS A 348 1.14 42.51 4.50
N THR A 349 2.23 41.82 4.84
CA THR A 349 2.87 40.81 3.99
C THR A 349 2.45 39.37 4.33
N ASP A 350 1.81 39.18 5.48
CA ASP A 350 1.17 37.95 5.94
C ASP A 350 -0.07 38.25 6.81
N PRO A 351 -1.15 38.82 6.22
CA PRO A 351 -2.35 39.25 6.96
C PRO A 351 -3.06 38.10 7.68
N GLY A 352 -2.86 36.85 7.26
CA GLY A 352 -3.41 35.66 7.90
C GLY A 352 -2.46 34.99 8.89
N SER A 353 -1.21 35.44 9.00
CA SER A 353 -0.14 34.75 9.75
C SER A 353 0.05 33.29 9.33
N ASN A 354 -0.12 33.00 8.03
CA ASN A 354 -0.07 31.66 7.45
C ASN A 354 1.20 31.49 6.61
N LYS A 355 1.63 32.55 5.90
CA LYS A 355 2.83 32.53 5.05
C LYS A 355 4.10 32.25 5.86
N ILE A 356 4.09 32.56 7.16
CA ILE A 356 5.15 32.19 8.11
C ILE A 356 5.47 30.68 8.10
N TYR A 357 4.49 29.81 7.86
CA TYR A 357 4.71 28.36 7.81
C TYR A 357 5.45 27.95 6.53
N THR A 358 4.99 28.43 5.37
CA THR A 358 5.71 28.26 4.10
C THR A 358 7.12 28.83 4.21
N GLN A 359 7.28 30.00 4.83
CA GLN A 359 8.59 30.62 5.06
C GLN A 359 9.50 29.71 5.88
N ARG A 360 9.01 29.17 7.01
CA ARG A 360 9.78 28.28 7.88
C ARG A 360 10.24 27.02 7.15
N ILE A 361 9.36 26.38 6.37
CA ILE A 361 9.71 25.18 5.59
C ILE A 361 10.78 25.51 4.53
N LEU A 362 10.60 26.61 3.78
CA LEU A 362 11.56 27.02 2.75
C LEU A 362 12.92 27.46 3.32
N ALA A 363 12.94 27.96 4.56
CA ALA A 363 14.15 28.42 5.26
C ALA A 363 14.91 27.28 5.96
N ASP A 364 14.35 26.07 6.00
CA ASP A 364 14.93 24.93 6.69
C ASP A 364 16.27 24.52 6.05
N GLU A 365 17.23 24.09 6.87
CA GLU A 365 18.54 23.67 6.40
C GLU A 365 18.46 22.46 5.46
N LEU A 366 17.37 21.69 5.54
CA LEU A 366 17.11 20.53 4.71
C LEU A 366 16.62 20.87 3.29
N TYR A 367 16.49 22.15 2.94
CA TYR A 367 16.09 22.58 1.60
C TYR A 367 16.93 21.91 0.49
N PRO A 368 16.30 21.42 -0.60
CA PRO A 368 14.86 21.47 -0.91
C PRO A 368 14.04 20.30 -0.32
N TYR A 369 14.68 19.32 0.33
CA TYR A 369 14.04 18.09 0.77
C TYR A 369 12.99 18.29 1.87
N CYS A 370 13.12 19.33 2.70
CA CYS A 370 12.08 19.71 3.66
C CYS A 370 10.78 20.17 2.98
N VAL A 371 10.85 20.70 1.76
CA VAL A 371 9.69 21.17 0.99
C VAL A 371 9.08 20.02 0.20
N ARG A 372 9.96 19.22 -0.41
CA ARG A 372 9.57 18.16 -1.33
C ARG A 372 10.49 16.94 -1.14
N PRO A 373 10.18 16.04 -0.20
CA PRO A 373 11.05 14.94 0.18
C PRO A 373 11.42 13.99 -0.96
N ASP A 374 10.52 13.69 -1.90
CA ASP A 374 10.78 12.79 -3.05
C ASP A 374 11.92 13.25 -3.96
N MET A 375 12.36 14.51 -3.88
CA MET A 375 13.60 14.96 -4.53
C MET A 375 14.85 14.22 -4.01
N ARG A 376 14.83 13.73 -2.77
CA ARG A 376 15.90 12.87 -2.23
C ARG A 376 16.02 11.57 -3.01
N LEU A 377 14.90 11.01 -3.46
CA LEU A 377 14.84 9.79 -4.27
C LEU A 377 15.43 10.06 -5.65
N ARG A 378 14.97 11.13 -6.32
CA ARG A 378 15.51 11.61 -7.60
C ARG A 378 17.02 11.77 -7.56
N ASP A 379 17.52 12.46 -6.55
CA ASP A 379 18.93 12.81 -6.44
C ASP A 379 19.80 11.57 -6.18
N THR A 380 19.26 10.55 -5.53
CA THR A 380 19.89 9.23 -5.39
C THR A 380 19.98 8.49 -6.72
N LEU A 381 19.00 8.63 -7.62
CA LEU A 381 19.04 7.99 -8.94
C LEU A 381 20.04 8.66 -9.90
N SER A 382 20.37 9.93 -9.68
CA SER A 382 21.22 10.72 -10.60
C SER A 382 22.63 10.16 -10.84
N GLY A 383 23.14 9.32 -9.92
CA GLY A 383 24.43 8.66 -10.01
C GLY A 383 24.37 7.16 -10.33
N GLN A 384 23.19 6.62 -10.61
CA GLN A 384 22.96 5.17 -10.74
C GLN A 384 22.62 4.76 -12.17
N ASN A 385 22.93 3.50 -12.50
CA ASN A 385 22.48 2.87 -13.74
C ASN A 385 21.26 2.00 -13.45
N VAL A 386 20.07 2.60 -13.50
CA VAL A 386 18.80 1.89 -13.34
C VAL A 386 18.32 1.39 -14.70
N THR A 387 18.14 0.08 -14.85
CA THR A 387 17.76 -0.51 -16.14
C THR A 387 16.26 -0.61 -16.32
N ASN A 388 15.52 -0.83 -15.24
CA ASN A 388 14.07 -0.93 -15.24
C ASN A 388 13.50 -0.82 -13.83
N TYR A 389 12.19 -0.59 -13.74
CA TYR A 389 11.48 -0.56 -12.47
C TYR A 389 10.01 -0.95 -12.60
N VAL A 390 9.42 -1.32 -11.48
CA VAL A 390 7.97 -1.44 -11.28
C VAL A 390 7.52 -0.35 -10.31
N LEU A 391 6.45 0.36 -10.65
CA LEU A 391 5.81 1.34 -9.77
C LEU A 391 4.49 0.77 -9.24
N VAL A 392 4.41 0.61 -7.93
CA VAL A 392 3.16 0.31 -7.21
C VAL A 392 2.63 1.61 -6.62
N GLN A 393 1.36 1.92 -6.88
CA GLN A 393 0.68 3.07 -6.29
C GLN A 393 -0.54 2.59 -5.52
N LEU A 394 -0.60 2.96 -4.24
CA LEU A 394 -1.69 2.62 -3.34
C LEU A 394 -2.27 3.91 -2.75
N SER A 395 -3.59 3.94 -2.54
CA SER A 395 -4.25 5.02 -1.83
C SER A 395 -5.37 4.50 -0.93
N SER A 396 -5.65 5.26 0.12
CA SER A 396 -6.87 5.10 0.92
C SER A 396 -8.12 5.64 0.20
N LYS A 397 -7.94 6.57 -0.76
CA LYS A 397 -9.02 7.19 -1.53
C LYS A 397 -8.83 6.94 -3.01
N MET A 398 -9.68 6.10 -3.57
CA MET A 398 -9.61 5.74 -4.99
C MET A 398 -10.61 6.56 -5.81
N GLN A 399 -10.21 6.96 -7.03
CA GLN A 399 -11.12 7.68 -7.94
C GLN A 399 -12.36 6.86 -8.32
N THR A 400 -12.21 5.53 -8.39
CA THR A 400 -13.26 4.56 -8.75
C THR A 400 -13.14 3.30 -7.89
N GLY A 401 -14.13 2.42 -7.93
CA GLY A 401 -14.06 1.10 -7.26
C GLY A 401 -14.02 1.16 -5.72
N ALA A 402 -13.59 0.06 -5.12
CA ALA A 402 -13.45 -0.08 -3.67
C ALA A 402 -12.54 1.00 -3.07
N GLN A 403 -12.93 1.50 -1.89
CA GLN A 403 -12.12 2.45 -1.14
C GLN A 403 -11.26 1.72 -0.11
N GLY A 404 -10.12 2.30 0.22
CA GLY A 404 -9.38 1.93 1.41
C GLY A 404 -10.12 2.38 2.68
N GLY A 405 -9.41 2.39 3.80
CA GLY A 405 -9.98 2.82 5.07
C GLY A 405 -8.92 3.26 6.07
N ILE A 406 -9.29 4.24 6.88
CA ILE A 406 -8.49 4.69 8.02
C ILE A 406 -9.39 4.66 9.25
N LEU A 407 -8.92 4.02 10.32
CA LEU A 407 -9.59 4.01 11.60
C LEU A 407 -8.71 4.74 12.63
N ASN A 408 -9.10 5.97 12.94
CA ASN A 408 -8.41 6.80 13.93
C ASN A 408 -8.75 6.37 15.36
N VAL A 409 -7.76 6.43 16.26
CA VAL A 409 -8.03 6.35 17.71
C VAL A 409 -8.75 7.61 18.21
N PRO A 410 -9.47 7.57 19.34
CA PRO A 410 -10.28 8.71 19.80
C PRO A 410 -9.54 10.04 19.92
N PHE A 411 -8.26 10.01 20.32
CA PHE A 411 -7.44 11.23 20.44
C PHE A 411 -7.15 11.86 19.07
N VAL A 412 -6.62 11.06 18.14
CA VAL A 412 -6.33 11.48 16.76
C VAL A 412 -7.60 11.97 16.08
N ASN A 413 -8.70 11.22 16.20
CA ASN A 413 -9.99 11.60 15.63
C ASN A 413 -10.51 12.97 16.13
N ARG A 414 -10.14 13.37 17.35
CA ARG A 414 -10.60 14.62 17.96
C ARG A 414 -9.74 15.82 17.59
N PHE A 415 -8.42 15.64 17.48
CA PHE A 415 -7.47 16.75 17.42
C PHE A 415 -6.73 16.88 16.10
N VAL A 416 -6.55 15.77 15.38
CA VAL A 416 -5.72 15.69 14.18
C VAL A 416 -6.10 14.44 13.38
N PRO A 417 -7.33 14.34 12.85
CA PRO A 417 -7.76 13.13 12.17
C PRO A 417 -6.86 12.85 10.97
N THR A 418 -6.43 11.60 10.83
CA THR A 418 -5.82 11.12 9.60
C THR A 418 -6.96 10.90 8.61
N VAL A 419 -6.88 11.53 7.43
CA VAL A 419 -8.00 11.53 6.47
C VAL A 419 -7.66 10.87 5.15
N GLU A 420 -6.38 10.75 4.82
CA GLU A 420 -5.93 10.18 3.56
C GLU A 420 -4.48 9.73 3.66
N ILE A 421 -4.17 8.66 2.95
CA ILE A 421 -2.82 8.12 2.79
C ILE A 421 -2.64 7.78 1.32
N ASP A 422 -1.53 8.25 0.77
CA ASP A 422 -1.01 7.87 -0.54
C ASP A 422 0.36 7.22 -0.36
N PHE A 423 0.63 6.21 -1.18
CA PHE A 423 1.87 5.46 -1.12
C PHE A 423 2.35 5.10 -2.52
N ASN A 424 3.57 5.53 -2.83
CA ASN A 424 4.30 5.13 -4.03
C ASN A 424 5.46 4.22 -3.63
N LEU A 425 5.64 3.12 -4.35
CA LEU A 425 6.74 2.17 -4.16
C LEU A 425 7.35 1.85 -5.52
N TRP A 426 8.64 2.12 -5.65
CA TRP A 426 9.45 1.77 -6.82
C TRP A 426 10.35 0.61 -6.47
N ILE A 427 10.19 -0.50 -7.19
CA ILE A 427 11.07 -1.66 -7.13
C ILE A 427 11.95 -1.60 -8.37
N GLU A 428 13.25 -1.41 -8.19
CA GLU A 428 14.17 -1.00 -9.24
C GLU A 428 15.27 -2.04 -9.43
N THR A 429 15.69 -2.21 -10.68
CA THR A 429 16.89 -2.98 -11.03
C THR A 429 18.04 -2.00 -11.30
N VAL A 430 19.07 -2.04 -10.46
CA VAL A 430 20.28 -1.21 -10.55
C VAL A 430 21.47 -2.08 -10.95
N ILE A 431 22.27 -1.61 -11.90
CA ILE A 431 23.55 -2.23 -12.26
C ILE A 431 24.69 -1.44 -11.62
N GLU A 432 25.40 -2.07 -10.68
CA GLU A 432 26.52 -1.50 -9.96
C GLU A 432 27.69 -2.49 -9.98
N ASP A 433 28.88 -2.06 -10.41
CA ASP A 433 30.06 -2.92 -10.54
C ASP A 433 29.84 -4.22 -11.35
N GLY A 434 28.94 -4.17 -12.35
CA GLY A 434 28.57 -5.31 -13.19
C GLY A 434 27.65 -6.32 -12.49
N LYS A 435 27.20 -6.03 -11.26
CA LYS A 435 26.22 -6.81 -10.51
C LYS A 435 24.83 -6.16 -10.63
N GLU A 436 23.82 -7.01 -10.78
CA GLU A 436 22.42 -6.62 -10.64
C GLU A 436 22.03 -6.55 -9.16
N ILE A 437 21.47 -5.42 -8.74
CA ILE A 437 21.02 -5.13 -7.37
C ILE A 437 19.57 -4.70 -7.44
N LEU A 438 18.75 -5.20 -6.53
CA LEU A 438 17.42 -4.63 -6.29
C LEU A 438 17.53 -3.44 -5.37
N GLN A 439 16.89 -2.34 -5.76
CA GLN A 439 16.72 -1.15 -4.94
C GLN A 439 15.24 -0.89 -4.74
N LEU A 440 14.90 -0.40 -3.55
CA LEU A 440 13.54 -0.03 -3.18
C LEU A 440 13.52 1.46 -2.87
N GLN A 441 12.72 2.23 -3.59
CA GLN A 441 12.38 3.60 -3.20
C GLN A 441 10.91 3.65 -2.81
N TYR A 442 10.55 4.45 -1.82
CA TYR A 442 9.15 4.70 -1.51
C TYR A 442 8.90 6.14 -1.09
N GLU A 443 7.64 6.55 -1.25
CA GLU A 443 7.07 7.78 -0.73
C GLU A 443 5.74 7.45 -0.06
N GLN A 444 5.63 7.79 1.22
CA GLN A 444 4.41 7.68 2.01
C GLN A 444 3.97 9.08 2.41
N ILE A 445 2.77 9.46 1.99
CA ILE A 445 2.17 10.75 2.30
C ILE A 445 0.93 10.49 3.13
N ILE A 446 0.91 10.99 4.37
CA ILE A 446 -0.20 10.86 5.30
C ILE A 446 -0.78 12.24 5.52
N PHE A 447 -2.02 12.46 5.10
CA PHE A 447 -2.72 13.73 5.29
C PHE A 447 -3.47 13.75 6.61
N PHE A 448 -3.17 14.78 7.40
CA PHE A 448 -3.87 15.10 8.62
C PHE A 448 -4.66 16.39 8.44
N GLU A 449 -5.86 16.45 9.02
CA GLU A 449 -6.60 17.71 9.11
C GLU A 449 -6.30 18.40 10.44
N PHE A 450 -5.98 19.69 10.34
CA PHE A 450 -5.69 20.55 11.47
C PHE A 450 -6.59 21.78 11.44
N ASP A 451 -7.07 22.22 12.60
CA ASP A 451 -7.69 23.54 12.73
C ASP A 451 -6.67 24.63 12.38
N PHE A 452 -7.02 25.57 11.51
CA PHE A 452 -6.07 26.53 10.95
C PHE A 452 -6.68 27.92 10.80
N GLY A 453 -5.82 28.94 10.89
CA GLY A 453 -6.22 30.33 10.79
C GLY A 453 -6.98 30.87 12.01
N ASN A 454 -7.57 32.05 11.84
CA ASN A 454 -8.31 32.78 12.89
C ASN A 454 -9.84 32.65 12.73
N ASP A 455 -10.31 31.95 11.70
CA ASP A 455 -11.72 31.82 11.32
C ASP A 455 -12.31 30.44 11.65
N GLY A 456 -11.52 29.54 12.25
CA GLY A 456 -11.93 28.17 12.57
C GLY A 456 -11.97 27.25 11.35
N GLY A 457 -11.27 27.60 10.27
CA GLY A 457 -11.07 26.72 9.12
C GLY A 457 -10.19 25.51 9.46
N THR A 458 -10.04 24.60 8.48
CA THR A 458 -9.12 23.48 8.55
C THR A 458 -8.11 23.53 7.42
N THR A 459 -6.93 22.96 7.65
CA THR A 459 -5.90 22.72 6.64
C THR A 459 -5.62 21.22 6.58
N SER A 460 -5.53 20.66 5.37
CA SER A 460 -4.98 19.32 5.18
C SER A 460 -3.48 19.46 4.98
N TRP A 461 -2.68 18.85 5.86
CA TRP A 461 -1.24 19.00 5.85
C TRP A 461 -0.57 17.62 5.89
N PRO A 462 0.29 17.30 4.91
CA PRO A 462 0.93 15.99 4.84
C PRO A 462 2.09 15.84 5.82
N HIS A 463 2.19 14.66 6.43
CA HIS A 463 3.47 14.06 6.80
C HIS A 463 3.98 13.27 5.61
N ILE A 464 5.25 13.47 5.26
CA ILE A 464 5.84 12.83 4.10
C ILE A 464 7.07 12.07 4.57
N GLN A 465 7.16 10.82 4.17
CA GLN A 465 8.27 9.94 4.48
C GLN A 465 8.77 9.30 3.20
N VAL A 466 10.06 9.44 2.92
CA VAL A 466 10.69 8.84 1.74
C VAL A 466 11.99 8.15 2.12
N ASN A 467 12.36 7.09 1.42
CA ASN A 467 13.68 6.49 1.57
C ASN A 467 14.12 5.74 0.32
N THR A 468 15.45 5.60 0.15
CA THR A 468 16.06 4.62 -0.74
C THR A 468 16.67 3.51 0.10
N LEU A 469 16.27 2.28 -0.17
CA LEU A 469 16.68 1.08 0.56
C LEU A 469 17.31 0.05 -0.37
N ARG A 470 18.28 -0.70 0.15
CA ARG A 470 18.84 -1.89 -0.49
C ARG A 470 18.92 -3.02 0.52
N LYS A 471 19.17 -4.24 0.04
CA LYS A 471 19.52 -5.36 0.93
C LYS A 471 20.82 -5.04 1.68
N ILE A 472 20.96 -5.56 2.90
CA ILE A 472 22.10 -5.24 3.77
C ILE A 472 23.44 -5.65 3.15
N GLU A 473 23.46 -6.72 2.36
CA GLU A 473 24.61 -7.20 1.60
C GLU A 473 25.00 -6.28 0.42
N ASP A 474 24.11 -5.39 -0.01
CA ASP A 474 24.24 -4.53 -1.19
C ASP A 474 24.49 -3.05 -0.86
N ILE A 475 24.66 -2.72 0.42
CA ILE A 475 25.10 -1.39 0.85
C ILE A 475 26.62 -1.35 1.15
N PRO A 476 27.27 -0.18 1.00
CA PRO A 476 28.67 0.03 1.35
C PRO A 476 29.01 -0.38 2.80
N ALA A 477 30.26 -0.83 3.02
CA ALA A 477 30.69 -1.41 4.29
C ALA A 477 30.63 -0.44 5.49
N ASP A 478 30.90 0.84 5.25
CA ASP A 478 30.81 1.91 6.24
C ASP A 478 29.36 2.15 6.69
N GLN A 479 28.42 2.17 5.75
CA GLN A 479 26.98 2.27 6.04
C GLN A 479 26.47 1.01 6.74
N ARG A 480 26.88 -0.18 6.26
CA ARG A 480 26.52 -1.46 6.87
C ARG A 480 26.88 -1.51 8.34
N LYS A 481 28.07 -1.03 8.70
CA LYS A 481 28.51 -1.00 10.10
C LYS A 481 27.56 -0.19 11.00
N ILE A 482 27.11 0.97 10.53
CA ILE A 482 26.16 1.81 11.28
C ILE A 482 24.82 1.07 11.42
N ILE A 483 24.31 0.50 10.32
CA ILE A 483 23.06 -0.27 10.32
C ILE A 483 23.13 -1.47 11.29
N GLU A 484 24.21 -2.24 11.28
CA GLU A 484 24.41 -3.39 12.16
C GLU A 484 24.48 -2.99 13.64
N GLN A 485 25.18 -1.88 13.93
CA GLN A 485 25.25 -1.32 15.28
C GLN A 485 23.88 -0.88 15.78
N GLU A 486 23.11 -0.19 14.93
CA GLU A 486 21.88 0.45 15.35
C GLU A 486 20.66 -0.47 15.33
N PHE A 487 20.58 -1.43 14.41
CA PHE A 487 19.36 -2.24 14.25
C PHE A 487 19.50 -3.71 14.62
N PHE A 488 20.73 -4.21 14.81
CA PHE A 488 21.01 -5.64 15.00
C PHE A 488 21.84 -5.94 16.26
N ASN A 489 22.09 -4.94 17.12
CA ASN A 489 22.83 -5.09 18.38
C ASN A 489 24.21 -5.74 18.19
N ALA A 490 24.98 -5.34 17.17
CA ALA A 490 26.30 -5.92 16.94
C ALA A 490 27.23 -5.71 18.18
N PRO A 491 27.75 -6.78 18.82
CA PRO A 491 28.83 -6.65 19.79
C PRO A 491 30.11 -6.18 19.09
N PRO A 492 31.04 -5.50 19.80
CA PRO A 492 32.26 -4.98 19.19
C PRO A 492 33.14 -6.14 18.73
N ALA A 493 33.38 -6.22 17.42
CA ALA A 493 34.46 -6.94 16.75
C ALA A 493 35.09 -8.08 17.59
N MET A 494 34.43 -9.25 17.67
CA MET A 494 35.09 -10.42 18.20
C MET A 494 35.97 -11.03 17.12
N ASN A 495 37.28 -10.90 17.35
CA ASN A 495 38.31 -11.83 16.89
C ASN A 495 37.75 -13.24 16.71
N MET A 496 38.08 -13.85 15.58
CA MET A 496 37.97 -15.29 15.39
C MET A 496 38.70 -16.01 16.53
N THR A 497 37.95 -16.46 17.54
CA THR A 497 38.15 -17.69 18.32
C THR A 497 37.19 -17.69 19.51
N THR A 498 36.11 -18.46 19.37
CA THR A 498 35.42 -19.32 20.37
C THR A 498 33.89 -19.22 20.31
N THR A 499 33.29 -20.40 20.50
CA THR A 499 31.88 -20.75 20.35
C THR A 499 31.09 -20.63 21.65
N ALA A 500 29.97 -19.91 21.63
CA ALA A 500 28.75 -20.06 22.47
C ALA A 500 28.03 -18.68 22.50
N ALA A 501 26.70 -18.51 22.52
CA ALA A 501 25.56 -19.40 22.42
C ALA A 501 24.35 -18.57 21.96
N VAL A 502 23.37 -19.26 21.40
CA VAL A 502 22.04 -18.77 21.03
C VAL A 502 21.18 -18.63 22.29
N SER A 503 20.80 -17.40 22.65
CA SER A 503 19.55 -17.06 23.37
C SER A 503 19.63 -15.63 23.91
N GLU A 504 18.85 -14.71 23.34
CA GLU A 504 18.13 -13.63 24.05
C GLU A 504 17.52 -12.66 23.02
N ARG A 505 16.29 -12.96 22.58
CA ARG A 505 15.37 -11.94 22.06
C ARG A 505 14.81 -11.22 23.28
N ILE A 506 15.49 -10.16 23.73
CA ILE A 506 14.93 -9.23 24.70
C ILE A 506 14.29 -8.09 23.92
N ALA A 507 12.98 -7.93 24.11
CA ALA A 507 12.20 -6.81 23.61
C ALA A 507 12.82 -5.50 24.12
N ASN A 508 13.12 -4.58 23.19
CA ASN A 508 13.49 -3.22 23.56
C ASN A 508 12.33 -2.60 24.36
N PRO A 509 12.56 -2.08 25.58
CA PRO A 509 11.55 -1.29 26.26
C PRO A 509 11.31 0.00 25.45
N PRO A 510 10.08 0.53 25.44
CA PRO A 510 9.75 1.74 24.68
C PRO A 510 10.64 2.90 25.14
N SER A 511 11.33 3.55 24.20
CA SER A 511 12.04 4.80 24.45
C SER A 511 11.02 5.87 24.81
N GLY A 512 11.10 6.41 26.03
CA GLY A 512 10.28 7.55 26.44
C GLY A 512 10.47 8.74 25.49
N CYS A 513 9.36 9.35 25.09
CA CYS A 513 9.36 10.55 24.25
C CYS A 513 10.17 11.67 24.92
N PRO A 514 11.20 12.23 24.26
CA PRO A 514 12.13 13.20 24.86
C PRO A 514 11.50 14.57 25.16
N TYR A 515 10.24 14.80 24.77
CA TYR A 515 9.53 16.07 24.98
C TYR A 515 8.74 16.15 26.29
N HIS A 516 8.71 15.08 27.09
CA HIS A 516 8.20 15.14 28.46
C HIS A 516 9.35 15.18 29.45
N LYS A 517 9.77 16.40 29.83
CA LYS A 517 10.46 16.62 31.11
C LYS A 517 9.38 16.87 32.17
N GLU A 518 9.47 16.15 33.29
CA GLU A 518 8.77 16.49 34.53
C GLU A 518 9.10 17.92 35.00
#